data_AF-A0A3D2PZS6-F1
#
_entry.id   AF-A0A3D2PZS6-F1
#
_cell.length_a   1.000
_cell.length_b   1.000
_cell.length_c   1.000
_cell.angle_alpha   90.00
_cell.angle_beta   90.00
_cell.angle_gamma   90.00
#
_symmetry.space_group_name_H-M   'P 1'
#
loop_
_entity.id
_entity.type
_entity.pdbx_description
1 polymer ?
#
loop_
_entity_poly.entity_id
_entity_poly.type
_entity_poly.pdbx_seq_one_letter_code
_entity_poly.pdbx_strand_id
1 'polypeptide(L)' 'GMIKEFDLRRPIYRQLAAYGHFGRLDLDLPWERIDKAEILRHAAGM' A
#
# COMPACT_ATOMS: atom_id res chain seq x y z
N GLY A 1 -9.07 -10.03 2.77
CA GLY A 1 -8.22 -10.69 1.75
C GLY A 1 -7.53 -9.63 0.92
N MET A 2 -6.29 -9.84 0.47
CA MET A 2 -5.42 -8.79 -0.09
C MET A 2 -6.06 -7.98 -1.23
N ILE A 3 -6.75 -8.63 -2.18
CA ILE A 3 -7.41 -7.94 -3.32
C ILE A 3 -8.44 -6.90 -2.84
N LYS A 4 -9.24 -7.26 -1.82
CA LYS A 4 -10.27 -6.38 -1.27
C LYS A 4 -9.64 -5.29 -0.42
N GLU A 5 -8.66 -5.67 0.40
CA GLU A 5 -7.99 -4.76 1.34
C GLU A 5 -7.28 -3.61 0.62
N PHE A 6 -6.57 -3.94 -0.45
CA PHE A 6 -5.81 -2.96 -1.23
C PHE A 6 -6.57 -2.48 -2.47
N ASP A 7 -7.87 -2.82 -2.61
CA ASP A 7 -8.68 -2.38 -3.75
C ASP A 7 -8.02 -2.61 -5.13
N LEU A 8 -7.47 -3.81 -5.33
CA LEU A 8 -6.56 -4.10 -6.45
C LEU A 8 -7.25 -4.24 -7.80
N ARG A 9 -8.59 -4.29 -7.87
CA ARG A 9 -9.31 -4.46 -9.14
C ARG A 9 -9.49 -3.13 -9.88
N ARG A 10 -8.38 -2.42 -10.08
CA ARG A 10 -8.31 -1.09 -10.70
C ARG A 10 -7.13 -1.00 -11.67
N PRO A 11 -7.20 -0.14 -12.70
CA PRO A 11 -6.14 0.00 -13.68
C PRO A 11 -4.95 0.86 -13.17
N ILE A 12 -4.33 0.46 -12.05
CA ILE A 12 -3.23 1.22 -11.40
C ILE A 12 -1.82 0.70 -11.75
N TYR A 13 -1.73 -0.32 -12.61
CA TYR A 13 -0.49 -1.07 -12.80
C TYR A 13 0.48 -0.50 -13.85
N ARG A 14 -0.01 0.28 -14.83
CA ARG A 14 0.82 0.79 -15.94
C ARG A 14 1.98 1.65 -15.44
N GLN A 15 1.73 2.51 -14.46
CA GLN A 15 2.73 3.42 -13.87
C GLN A 15 3.85 2.71 -13.08
N LEU A 16 3.65 1.43 -12.73
CA LEU A 16 4.61 0.63 -11.99
C LEU A 16 5.64 -0.07 -12.88
N ALA A 17 5.39 -0.13 -14.19
CA ALA A 17 6.25 -0.82 -15.16
C ALA A 17 7.63 -0.15 -15.33
N ALA A 18 7.79 1.07 -14.81
CA ALA A 18 9.04 1.80 -14.81
C ALA A 18 9.26 2.46 -13.44
N TYR A 19 10.53 2.60 -13.06
CA TYR A 19 10.97 3.24 -11.80
C TYR A 19 10.51 2.52 -10.51
N GLY A 20 10.16 1.24 -10.61
CA GLY A 20 9.92 0.36 -9.46
C GLY A 20 8.50 0.39 -8.91
N HIS A 21 8.19 -0.65 -8.14
CA HIS A 21 6.86 -0.91 -7.55
C HIS A 21 6.70 -0.36 -6.12
N PHE A 22 7.82 -0.02 -5.46
CA PHE A 22 7.88 0.36 -4.05
C PHE A 22 8.56 1.70 -3.83
N GLY A 23 8.23 2.38 -2.72
CA GLY A 23 8.84 3.65 -2.32
C GLY A 23 8.45 4.84 -3.21
N ARG A 24 7.40 4.68 -4.02
CA ARG A 24 6.88 5.68 -4.95
C ARG A 24 5.84 6.56 -4.26
N LEU A 25 6.31 7.50 -3.43
CA LEU A 25 5.46 8.45 -2.71
C LEU A 25 4.75 9.46 -3.63
N ASP A 26 5.19 9.55 -4.89
CA ASP A 26 4.54 10.31 -5.96
C ASP A 26 3.28 9.62 -6.51
N LEU A 27 3.04 8.35 -6.15
CA LEU A 27 1.90 7.55 -6.59
C LEU A 27 1.02 7.15 -5.39
N ASP A 28 -0.30 7.21 -5.53
CA ASP A 28 -1.23 6.67 -4.51
C ASP A 28 -1.36 5.16 -4.64
N LEU A 29 -0.38 4.44 -4.09
CA LEU A 29 -0.35 2.98 -4.08
C LEU A 29 -0.86 2.43 -2.73
N PRO A 30 -1.84 1.53 -2.73
CA PRO A 30 -2.50 1.10 -1.51
C PRO A 30 -1.58 0.31 -0.56
N TRP A 31 -0.53 -0.34 -1.09
CA TRP A 31 0.46 -1.08 -0.28
C TRP A 31 1.58 -0.19 0.31
N GLU A 32 1.71 1.05 -0.13
CA GLU A 32 2.66 2.02 0.44
C GLU A 32 2.06 2.77 1.65
N ARG A 33 0.76 2.61 1.91
CA ARG A 33 0.08 3.25 3.03
C ARG A 33 0.51 2.61 4.35
N ILE A 34 0.79 3.45 5.34
CA ILE A 34 1.17 3.07 6.70
C ILE A 34 0.01 3.22 7.70
N ASP A 35 -1.22 3.17 7.21
CA ASP A 35 -2.46 3.33 7.99
C ASP A 35 -2.62 2.28 9.11
N LYS A 36 -1.95 1.13 8.97
CA LYS A 36 -1.93 0.07 9.99
C LYS A 36 -0.81 0.21 11.03
N ALA A 37 0.11 1.14 10.88
CA ALA A 37 1.28 1.26 11.76
C ALA A 37 0.87 1.46 13.23
N GLU A 38 -0.02 2.41 13.52
CA GLU A 38 -0.49 2.67 14.88
C GLU A 38 -1.31 1.50 15.45
N ILE A 39 -2.12 0.84 14.62
CA ILE A 39 -2.90 -0.33 15.03
C ILE A 39 -1.95 -1.46 15.49
N LEU A 40 -0.89 -1.70 14.72
CA LEU A 40 0.12 -2.71 15.04
C LEU A 40 0.92 -2.33 16.29
N ARG A 41 1.26 -1.05 16.43
CA ARG A 41 1.99 -0.53 17.59
C ARG A 41 1.19 -0.75 18.88
N HIS A 42 -0.09 -0.37 18.88
CA HIS A 42 -0.99 -0.61 20.01
C HIS A 42 -1.20 -2.11 20.28
N ALA A 43 -1.38 -2.93 19.24
CA ALA A 43 -1.54 -4.37 19.39
C ALA A 43 -0.28 -5.05 19.99
N ALA A 44 0.90 -4.47 19.76
CA ALA A 44 2.16 -4.92 20.33
C ALA A 44 2.42 -4.40 21.76
N GLY A 45 1.54 -3.55 22.32
CA GLY A 45 1.71 -2.95 23.64
C GLY A 45 2.75 -1.82 23.70
N MET A 46 3.02 -1.16 22.58
CA MET A 46 3.94 -0.02 22.43
C MET A 46 3.24 1.33 22.29
#